data_AF-A0A9Q0MSA0-F1
#
_entry.id   AF-A0A9Q0MSA0-F1
#
_cell.length_a   1.000
_cell.length_b   1.000
_cell.length_c   1.000
_cell.angle_alpha   90.00
_cell.angle_beta   90.00
_cell.angle_gamma   90.00
#
_symmetry.space_group_name_H-M   'P 1'
#
loop_
_entity.id
_entity.type
_entity.pdbx_description
1 polymer ?
#
loop_
_entity_poly.entity_id
_entity_poly.type
_entity_poly.pdbx_seq_one_letter_code
_entity_poly.pdbx_strand_id
1 'polypeptide(L)'
;MYTNFNLVIGNSFGSKILFFNGKTVNHYTMHDLTAAENVVTDTGFDLNRTTIIYIHGWNQSFSSKSSRAIVNAYITNGQYNILVLDWSTASSGIFPLVESRVDECSRII
;
A
#
# COMPACT_ATOMS: atom_id res chain seq x y z
N MET A 1 -9.67 -24.91 -8.52
CA MET A 1 -8.22 -25.17 -8.53
C MET A 1 -7.56 -23.80 -8.37
N TYR A 2 -7.26 -23.38 -7.13
CA TYR A 2 -6.64 -22.09 -6.87
C TYR A 2 -5.14 -22.27 -7.01
N THR A 3 -4.56 -21.73 -8.07
CA THR A 3 -3.12 -21.58 -8.19
C THR A 3 -2.66 -20.64 -7.10
N ASN A 4 -1.89 -21.16 -6.13
CA ASN A 4 -1.15 -20.35 -5.18
C ASN A 4 -0.19 -19.45 -5.97
N PHE A 5 -0.57 -18.18 -6.13
CA PHE A 5 0.38 -17.13 -6.47
C PHE A 5 1.30 -16.96 -5.27
N ASN A 6 2.35 -17.77 -5.20
CA ASN A 6 3.50 -17.43 -4.40
C ASN A 6 4.12 -16.22 -5.09
N LEU A 7 3.69 -15.03 -4.69
CA LEU A 7 4.42 -13.81 -4.97
C LEU A 7 5.79 -14.04 -4.31
N VAL A 8 6.81 -14.37 -5.10
CA VAL A 8 8.20 -14.39 -4.63
C VAL A 8 8.58 -12.92 -4.46
N ILE A 9 8.00 -12.30 -3.43
CA ILE A 9 8.46 -11.00 -2.97
C ILE A 9 9.90 -11.27 -2.52
N GLY A 10 10.84 -10.54 -3.09
CA GLY A 10 12.20 -10.50 -2.56
C GLY A 10 12.20 -9.94 -1.14
N ASN A 11 13.30 -9.34 -0.71
CA ASN A 11 13.27 -8.55 0.52
C ASN A 11 12.18 -7.45 0.38
N SER A 12 11.11 -7.55 1.17
CA SER A 12 10.01 -6.59 1.16
C SER A 12 10.42 -5.25 1.78
N PHE A 13 11.64 -5.15 2.32
CA PHE A 13 12.15 -4.04 3.11
C PHE A 13 11.25 -3.72 4.32
N GLY A 14 10.41 -4.65 4.76
CA GLY A 14 9.42 -4.39 5.80
C GLY A 14 8.27 -3.49 5.35
N SER A 15 8.07 -3.32 4.03
CA SER A 15 6.96 -2.56 3.46
C SER A 15 5.61 -3.13 3.90
N LYS A 16 4.60 -2.25 3.94
CA LYS A 16 3.27 -2.53 4.47
C LYS A 16 2.20 -2.15 3.47
N ILE A 17 1.09 -2.88 3.48
CA ILE A 17 -0.16 -2.45 2.84
C ILE A 17 -1.10 -1.93 3.92
N LEU A 18 -1.57 -0.70 3.74
CA LEU A 18 -2.59 -0.10 4.59
C LEU A 18 -3.92 -0.10 3.84
N PHE A 19 -4.98 -0.64 4.45
CA PHE A 19 -6.33 -0.58 3.92
C PHE A 19 -7.18 0.38 4.74
N PHE A 20 -7.66 1.47 4.12
CA PHE A 20 -8.47 2.47 4.82
C PHE A 20 -9.95 2.09 4.76
N ASN A 21 -10.41 1.43 5.82
CA ASN A 21 -11.76 0.88 5.95
C ASN A 21 -12.74 1.76 6.77
N GLY A 22 -12.34 2.98 7.10
CA GLY A 22 -13.16 3.94 7.84
C GLY A 22 -13.47 5.22 7.08
N LYS A 23 -14.16 6.15 7.74
CA LYS A 23 -14.55 7.45 7.16
C LYS A 23 -13.46 8.52 7.25
N THR A 24 -12.30 8.22 7.82
CA THR A 24 -11.21 9.18 8.00
C THR A 24 -9.87 8.53 7.69
N VAL A 25 -8.88 9.35 7.34
CA VAL A 25 -7.50 8.92 7.05
C VAL A 25 -6.75 8.32 8.24
N ASN A 26 -7.35 8.30 9.44
CA ASN A 26 -6.75 7.72 10.64
C ASN A 26 -7.30 6.32 10.96
N HIS A 27 -8.21 5.80 10.15
CA HIS A 27 -8.83 4.50 10.36
C HIS A 27 -8.44 3.56 9.22
N TYR A 28 -7.51 2.66 9.51
CA TYR A 28 -6.99 1.68 8.57
C TYR A 28 -6.54 0.41 9.30
N THR A 29 -6.52 -0.71 8.58
CA THR A 29 -5.77 -1.92 8.94
C THR A 29 -4.41 -1.89 8.25
N MET A 30 -3.44 -2.61 8.80
CA MET A 30 -2.09 -2.69 8.26
C MET A 30 -1.67 -4.15 8.18
N HIS A 31 -1.15 -4.53 7.03
CA HIS A 31 -0.61 -5.86 6.78
C HIS A 31 0.83 -5.77 6.31
N ASP A 32 1.62 -6.76 6.68
CA ASP A 32 2.88 -6.99 5.97
C ASP A 32 2.59 -7.21 4.50
N LEU A 33 3.43 -6.66 3.64
CA LEU A 33 3.29 -6.83 2.19
C LEU A 33 3.32 -8.31 1.76
N THR A 34 4.05 -9.16 2.48
CA THR A 34 4.07 -10.62 2.27
C THR A 34 2.78 -11.32 2.68
N ALA A 35 1.85 -10.60 3.30
CA ALA A 35 0.54 -11.06 3.74
C ALA A 35 -0.58 -10.17 3.17
N ALA A 36 -0.31 -9.48 2.04
CA ALA A 36 -1.22 -8.52 1.43
C ALA A 36 -2.54 -9.16 0.98
N GLU A 37 -2.55 -10.47 0.71
CA GLU A 37 -3.75 -11.24 0.39
C GLU A 37 -4.79 -11.19 1.51
N ASN A 38 -4.38 -11.00 2.77
CA ASN A 38 -5.31 -10.97 3.90
C ASN A 38 -6.21 -9.72 3.88
N VAL A 39 -5.80 -8.66 3.18
CA VAL A 39 -6.58 -7.41 3.03
C VAL A 39 -7.97 -7.67 2.47
N VAL A 40 -8.13 -8.65 1.57
CA VAL A 40 -9.45 -8.94 0.96
C VAL A 40 -10.45 -9.54 1.95
N THR A 41 -9.96 -9.99 3.10
CA THR A 41 -10.78 -10.55 4.20
C THR A 41 -11.03 -9.54 5.32
N ASP A 42 -10.46 -8.34 5.24
CA ASP A 42 -10.66 -7.31 6.24
C ASP A 42 -12.11 -6.79 6.23
N THR A 43 -12.62 -6.53 7.44
CA THR A 43 -13.91 -5.87 7.60
C THR A 43 -13.94 -4.54 6.86
N GLY A 44 -14.92 -4.40 5.97
CA GLY A 44 -15.14 -3.21 5.15
C GLY A 44 -14.59 -3.31 3.72
N PHE A 45 -13.80 -4.35 3.40
CA PHE A 45 -13.40 -4.62 2.02
C PHE A 45 -14.61 -5.10 1.21
N ASP A 46 -14.86 -4.48 0.06
CA ASP A 46 -16.01 -4.77 -0.79
C ASP A 46 -15.54 -5.25 -2.16
N LEU A 47 -15.80 -6.53 -2.47
CA LEU A 47 -15.40 -7.15 -3.74
C LEU A 47 -16.07 -6.52 -4.97
N ASN A 48 -17.14 -5.74 -4.80
CA ASN A 48 -17.82 -5.05 -5.89
C ASN A 48 -17.26 -3.64 -6.13
N ARG A 49 -16.38 -3.15 -5.25
CA ARG A 49 -15.73 -1.84 -5.41
C ARG A 49 -14.41 -1.99 -6.13
N THR A 50 -14.11 -1.00 -6.97
CA THR A 50 -12.78 -0.89 -7.57
C THR A 50 -11.73 -0.67 -6.47
N THR A 51 -10.66 -1.46 -6.52
CA THR A 51 -9.51 -1.29 -5.63
C THR A 51 -8.52 -0.31 -6.25
N ILE A 52 -8.15 0.71 -5.48
CA ILE A 52 -7.13 1.69 -5.80
C ILE A 52 -5.92 1.43 -4.93
N ILE A 53 -4.74 1.33 -5.54
CA ILE A 53 -3.46 1.22 -4.82
C ILE A 53 -2.68 2.50 -5.07
N TYR A 54 -2.43 3.25 -4.00
CA TYR A 54 -1.56 4.43 -4.03
C TYR A 54 -0.18 4.09 -3.48
N ILE A 55 0.86 4.51 -4.20
CA ILE A 55 2.26 4.30 -3.85
C ILE A 55 2.91 5.67 -3.72
N HIS A 56 3.46 5.99 -2.55
CA HIS A 56 4.10 7.29 -2.33
C HIS A 56 5.48 7.34 -2.97
N GLY A 57 6.07 8.55 -3.06
CA GLY A 57 7.38 8.74 -3.68
C GLY A 57 8.57 8.68 -2.73
N TRP A 58 9.72 9.15 -3.23
CA TRP A 58 10.98 9.31 -2.50
C TRP A 58 10.81 10.14 -1.23
N ASN A 59 11.40 9.65 -0.14
CA ASN A 59 11.41 10.31 1.18
C ASN A 59 10.01 10.70 1.70
N GLN A 60 9.00 9.90 1.35
CA GLN A 60 7.63 10.00 1.82
C GLN A 60 7.22 8.71 2.54
N SER A 61 6.03 8.75 3.13
CA SER A 61 5.35 7.64 3.81
C SER A 61 3.84 7.81 3.68
N PHE A 62 3.05 6.85 4.19
CA PHE A 62 1.59 6.98 4.23
C PHE A 62 1.10 8.20 5.03
N SER A 63 1.89 8.69 6.00
CA SER A 63 1.53 9.84 6.84
C SER A 63 1.86 11.19 6.20
N SER A 64 2.55 11.20 5.06
CA SER A 64 2.88 12.42 4.31
C SER A 64 1.61 13.17 3.86
N LYS A 65 1.70 14.52 3.80
CA LYS A 65 0.56 15.37 3.42
C LYS A 65 -0.04 14.99 2.06
N SER A 66 0.80 14.65 1.08
CA SER A 66 0.41 14.15 -0.25
C SER A 66 -0.42 12.86 -0.15
N SER A 67 0.12 11.86 0.54
CA SER A 67 -0.53 10.57 0.77
C SER A 67 -1.90 10.74 1.44
N ARG A 68 -1.95 11.54 2.52
CA ARG A 68 -3.21 11.81 3.23
C ARG A 68 -4.23 12.55 2.36
N ALA A 69 -3.81 13.47 1.50
CA ALA A 69 -4.71 14.19 0.59
C ALA A 69 -5.36 13.24 -0.43
N ILE A 70 -4.57 12.34 -1.02
CA ILE A 70 -5.04 11.35 -1.99
C ILE A 70 -5.99 10.35 -1.33
N VAL A 71 -5.61 9.77 -0.19
CA VAL A 71 -6.47 8.85 0.56
C VAL A 71 -7.78 9.53 0.96
N ASN A 72 -7.73 10.78 1.45
CA ASN A 72 -8.92 11.52 1.83
C ASN A 72 -9.89 11.72 0.64
N ALA A 73 -9.37 11.95 -0.56
CA ALA A 73 -10.21 12.10 -1.76
C ALA A 73 -10.98 10.81 -2.09
N TYR A 74 -10.31 9.65 -2.02
CA TYR A 74 -10.94 8.35 -2.27
C TYR A 74 -11.92 7.94 -1.17
N ILE A 75 -11.58 8.16 0.10
CA ILE A 75 -12.51 7.96 1.23
C ILE A 75 -13.76 8.83 1.06
N THR A 76 -13.59 10.11 0.70
CA THR A 76 -14.70 11.06 0.52
C THR A 76 -15.62 10.65 -0.64
N ASN A 77 -15.07 10.07 -1.70
CA ASN A 77 -15.88 9.56 -2.81
C ASN A 77 -16.69 8.32 -2.39
N GLY A 78 -16.12 7.45 -1.55
CA GLY A 78 -16.85 6.34 -0.89
C GLY A 78 -17.12 5.11 -1.76
N GLN A 79 -16.65 5.08 -3.00
CA GLN A 79 -16.93 4.01 -3.97
C GLN A 79 -15.75 3.03 -4.21
N TYR A 80 -14.65 3.20 -3.47
CA TYR A 80 -13.41 2.46 -3.72
C TYR A 80 -12.93 1.72 -2.47
N ASN A 81 -12.22 0.61 -2.67
CA ASN A 81 -11.29 0.10 -1.67
C ASN A 81 -9.96 0.82 -1.88
N ILE A 82 -9.53 1.67 -0.95
CA ILE A 82 -8.27 2.41 -1.08
C ILE A 82 -7.19 1.74 -0.23
N LEU A 83 -6.11 1.33 -0.90
CA LEU A 83 -4.91 0.77 -0.33
C LEU A 83 -3.74 1.74 -0.49
N VAL A 84 -2.85 1.78 0.49
CA VAL A 84 -1.55 2.47 0.36
C VAL A 84 -0.43 1.46 0.56
N LEU A 85 0.48 1.40 -0.40
CA LEU A 85 1.77 0.73 -0.22
C LEU A 85 2.74 1.69 0.46
N ASP A 86 3.03 1.41 1.73
CA ASP A 86 4.07 2.09 2.48
C ASP A 86 5.40 1.33 2.34
N TRP A 87 6.29 1.90 1.55
CA TRP A 87 7.64 1.41 1.28
C TRP A 87 8.70 2.40 1.79
N SER A 88 8.34 3.23 2.78
CA SER A 88 9.19 4.29 3.34
C SER A 88 10.55 3.79 3.84
N THR A 89 10.65 2.54 4.29
CA THR A 89 11.89 1.86 4.68
C THR A 89 12.88 1.73 3.52
N ALA A 90 12.40 1.53 2.29
CA ALA A 90 13.21 1.43 1.08
C ALA A 90 13.38 2.78 0.39
N SER A 91 12.36 3.65 0.44
CA SER A 91 12.32 4.93 -0.29
C SER A 91 12.98 6.11 0.45
N SER A 92 13.51 5.90 1.65
CA SER A 92 14.19 6.92 2.44
C SER A 92 15.72 6.86 2.24
N GLY A 93 16.34 8.04 2.19
CA GLY A 93 17.79 8.18 2.04
C GLY A 93 18.18 8.99 0.81
N ILE A 94 19.46 8.95 0.47
CA ILE A 94 20.00 9.67 -0.69
C ILE A 94 19.45 9.07 -1.99
N PHE A 95 19.19 9.92 -2.98
CA PHE A 95 18.53 9.53 -4.23
C PHE A 95 19.20 8.33 -4.94
N PRO A 96 20.53 8.25 -5.12
CA PRO A 96 21.15 7.12 -5.82
C PRO A 96 20.93 5.77 -5.12
N LEU A 97 20.89 5.76 -3.78
CA LEU A 97 20.62 4.56 -2.99
C LEU A 97 19.16 4.13 -3.09
N VAL A 98 18.24 5.09 -3.18
CA VAL A 98 16.82 4.81 -3.35
C VAL A 98 16.55 4.31 -4.77
N GLU A 99 17.14 4.95 -5.78
CA GLU A 99 17.07 4.54 -7.19
C GLU A 99 17.52 3.08 -7.36
N SER A 100 18.64 2.67 -6.75
CA SER A 100 19.11 1.28 -6.84
C SER A 100 18.16 0.26 -6.20
N ARG A 101 17.24 0.70 -5.34
CA ARG A 101 16.23 -0.16 -4.70
C ARG A 101 14.91 -0.19 -5.47
N VAL A 102 14.69 0.74 -6.40
CA VAL A 102 13.44 0.81 -7.17
C VAL A 102 13.22 -0.49 -7.95
N ASP A 103 14.27 -1.08 -8.53
CA ASP A 103 14.15 -2.36 -9.25
C ASP A 103 13.74 -3.54 -8.35
N GLU A 104 14.19 -3.55 -7.09
CA GLU A 104 13.78 -4.57 -6.12
C GLU A 104 12.35 -4.31 -5.63
N CYS A 105 12.01 -3.04 -5.39
CA CYS A 105 10.67 -2.63 -4.99
C CYS A 105 9.65 -2.72 -6.13
N SER A 106 10.04 -2.63 -7.40
CA SER A 106 9.12 -2.76 -8.54
C SER A 106 8.71 -4.19 -8.77
N ARG A 107 9.53 -5.18 -8.37
CA ARG A 107 9.17 -6.60 -8.43
C ARG A 107 8.08 -7.00 -7.43
N ILE A 108 7.74 -6.09 -6.53
CA ILE A 108 6.71 -6.26 -5.51
C ILE A 108 5.33 -5.87 -6.05
N ILE A 109 5.28 -4.98 -7.05
CA ILE A 109 4.07 -4.28 -7.54
C ILE A 109 3.67 -4.84 -8.90
#